data_AF-A0A9Q9RR38-F1
#
_entry.id   AF-A0A9Q9RR38-F1
#
_cell.length_a   1.000
_cell.length_b   1.000
_cell.length_c   1.000
_cell.angle_alpha   90.00
_cell.angle_beta   90.00
_cell.angle_gamma   90.00
#
_symmetry.space_group_name_H-M   'P 1'
#
loop_
_entity.id
_entity.type
_entity.pdbx_description
1 polymer ?
#
loop_
_entity_poly.entity_id
_entity_poly.type
_entity_poly.pdbx_seq_one_letter_code
_entity_poly.pdbx_strand_id
1 'polypeptide(L)'
;MVTMSWLLQLSTTITAAALLHSDNTKNEYVHIASYNTSQNQVIKALERISGTKFQLENLDNKDLYARATKHIEEGNWGRGYYELATATVYSDAPVTYFPDKAAHWMKVLGLAQDETFDEMISRVLKTV
;
A
#
# COMPACT_ATOMS: atom_id res chain seq x y z
N MET A 1 13.14 -5.49 8.70
CA MET A 1 13.59 -4.89 7.42
C MET A 1 12.86 -5.63 6.30
N VAL A 2 11.87 -5.02 5.62
CA VAL A 2 11.27 -5.67 4.43
C VAL A 2 12.37 -5.74 3.38
N THR A 3 12.84 -6.95 3.08
CA THR A 3 13.98 -7.11 2.18
C THR A 3 13.58 -6.63 0.80
N MET A 4 14.38 -5.71 0.24
CA MET A 4 14.21 -5.09 -1.08
C MET A 4 13.95 -6.13 -2.20
N SER A 5 14.40 -7.37 -1.98
CA SER A 5 14.22 -8.54 -2.84
C SER A 5 12.76 -8.86 -3.20
N TRP A 6 11.78 -8.68 -2.31
CA TRP A 6 10.40 -9.12 -2.59
C TRP A 6 9.65 -8.14 -3.50
N LEU A 7 9.80 -6.83 -3.24
CA LEU A 7 9.26 -5.79 -4.12
C LEU A 7 9.85 -5.87 -5.53
N LEU A 8 11.15 -6.16 -5.62
CA LEU A 8 11.84 -6.42 -6.89
C LEU A 8 11.26 -7.63 -7.64
N GLN A 9 11.00 -8.73 -6.95
CA GLN A 9 10.44 -9.93 -7.58
C GLN A 9 8.98 -9.72 -8.04
N LEU A 10 8.14 -9.09 -7.22
CA LEU A 10 6.78 -8.73 -7.60
C LEU A 10 6.78 -7.80 -8.83
N SER A 11 7.64 -6.78 -8.83
CA SER A 11 7.76 -5.84 -9.95
C SER A 11 8.21 -6.52 -11.25
N THR A 12 9.14 -7.48 -11.16
CA THR A 12 9.60 -8.27 -12.31
C THR A 12 8.47 -9.12 -12.89
N THR A 13 7.73 -9.83 -12.03
CA THR A 13 6.59 -10.67 -12.45
C THR A 13 5.51 -9.84 -13.13
N ILE A 14 5.13 -8.70 -12.54
CA ILE A 14 4.11 -7.80 -13.10
C ILE A 14 4.59 -7.24 -14.45
N THR A 15 5.85 -6.79 -14.54
CA THR A 15 6.41 -6.25 -15.78
C THR A 15 6.42 -7.31 -16.88
N ALA A 16 6.88 -8.52 -16.57
CA ALA A 16 6.87 -9.63 -17.51
C ALA A 16 5.44 -9.97 -17.97
N ALA A 17 4.49 -10.05 -17.04
CA ALA A 17 3.09 -10.32 -17.36
C ALA A 17 2.49 -9.23 -18.25
N ALA A 18 2.78 -7.96 -17.98
CA ALA A 18 2.31 -6.84 -18.78
C ALA A 18 2.85 -6.88 -20.21
N LEU A 19 4.14 -7.20 -20.38
CA LEU A 19 4.78 -7.35 -21.69
C LEU A 19 4.21 -8.54 -22.48
N LEU A 20 3.98 -9.68 -21.83
CA LEU A 20 3.36 -10.85 -22.45
C LEU A 20 1.92 -10.59 -22.90
N HIS A 21 1.21 -9.70 -22.22
CA HIS A 21 -0.14 -9.26 -22.56
C HIS A 21 -0.16 -7.87 -23.21
N SER A 22 0.89 -7.50 -23.94
CA SER A 22 1.08 -6.15 -24.51
C SER A 22 -0.08 -5.66 -25.38
N ASP A 23 -0.80 -6.57 -26.06
CA ASP A 23 -1.99 -6.19 -26.82
C ASP A 23 -3.13 -5.62 -25.97
N ASN A 24 -3.21 -6.04 -24.70
CA ASN A 24 -4.19 -5.53 -23.74
C ASN A 24 -3.65 -4.38 -22.90
N THR A 25 -2.33 -4.30 -22.67
CA THR A 25 -1.73 -3.36 -21.71
C THR A 25 -1.11 -2.12 -22.35
N LYS A 26 -0.87 -2.13 -23.67
CA LYS A 26 -0.26 -0.98 -24.37
C LYS A 26 -1.12 0.28 -24.20
N ASN A 27 -0.48 1.37 -23.77
CA ASN A 27 -1.10 2.68 -23.53
C ASN A 27 -2.17 2.70 -22.44
N GLU A 28 -2.18 1.72 -21.54
CA GLU A 28 -3.14 1.63 -20.45
C GLU A 28 -2.48 1.86 -19.08
N TYR A 29 -3.26 2.38 -18.12
CA TYR A 29 -2.87 2.40 -16.72
C TYR A 29 -3.19 1.06 -16.06
N VAL A 30 -2.17 0.22 -15.93
CA VAL A 30 -2.28 -1.08 -15.26
C VAL A 30 -2.23 -0.89 -13.74
N HIS A 31 -3.32 -1.24 -13.06
CA HIS A 31 -3.43 -1.13 -11.60
C HIS A 31 -3.27 -2.51 -10.97
N ILE A 32 -2.37 -2.65 -9.99
CA ILE A 32 -2.13 -3.93 -9.30
C ILE A 32 -2.26 -3.71 -7.80
N ALA A 33 -2.97 -4.63 -7.13
CA ALA A 33 -3.04 -4.68 -5.68
C ALA A 33 -3.08 -6.13 -5.22
N SER A 34 -2.23 -6.50 -4.27
CA SER A 34 -2.27 -7.81 -3.61
C SER A 34 -3.34 -7.87 -2.53
N TYR A 35 -3.59 -6.76 -1.84
CA TYR A 35 -4.55 -6.66 -0.74
C TYR A 35 -5.30 -5.34 -0.83
N ASN A 36 -6.61 -5.37 -0.60
CA ASN A 36 -7.43 -4.17 -0.41
C ASN A 36 -7.81 -4.10 1.07
N THR A 37 -7.13 -3.24 1.83
CA THR A 37 -7.22 -3.20 3.30
C THR A 37 -7.21 -1.76 3.81
N SER A 38 -7.48 -1.60 5.11
CA SER A 38 -7.44 -0.34 5.86
C SER A 38 -6.41 -0.44 7.00
N GLN A 39 -5.95 0.71 7.52
CA GLN A 39 -5.06 0.73 8.69
C GLN A 39 -5.64 -0.05 9.88
N ASN A 40 -6.95 0.07 10.10
CA ASN A 40 -7.65 -0.65 11.17
C ASN A 40 -7.59 -2.17 10.98
N GLN A 41 -7.71 -2.66 9.75
CA GLN A 41 -7.56 -4.10 9.45
C GLN A 41 -6.12 -4.57 9.65
N VAL A 42 -5.13 -3.76 9.25
CA VAL A 42 -3.71 -4.04 9.48
C VAL A 42 -3.41 -4.13 10.98
N ILE A 43 -3.83 -3.15 11.78
CA ILE A 43 -3.61 -3.13 13.22
C ILE A 43 -4.29 -4.33 13.89
N LYS A 44 -5.56 -4.62 13.54
CA LYS A 44 -6.27 -5.79 14.07
C LYS A 44 -5.54 -7.10 13.77
N ALA A 45 -5.01 -7.26 12.55
CA ALA A 45 -4.24 -8.44 12.18
C ALA A 45 -2.92 -8.52 12.96
N LEU A 46 -2.18 -7.40 13.05
CA LEU A 46 -0.94 -7.32 13.83
C LEU A 46 -1.16 -7.71 15.29
N GLU A 47 -2.16 -7.14 15.95
CA GLU A 47 -2.45 -7.44 17.35
C GLU A 47 -2.86 -8.91 17.57
N ARG A 48 -3.67 -9.45 16.66
CA ARG A 48 -4.14 -10.84 16.73
C ARG A 48 -3.01 -11.84 16.51
N ILE A 49 -2.14 -11.58 15.53
CA ILE A 49 -1.05 -12.50 15.13
C ILE A 49 0.14 -12.40 16.09
N SER A 50 0.51 -11.19 16.51
CA SER A 50 1.65 -10.97 17.42
C SER A 50 1.31 -11.19 18.90
N GLY A 51 0.02 -11.16 19.26
CA GLY A 51 -0.43 -11.14 20.66
C GLY A 51 -0.11 -9.83 21.39
N THR A 52 0.45 -8.83 20.71
CA THR A 52 0.80 -7.52 21.28
C THR A 52 -0.34 -6.54 21.09
N LYS A 53 -0.66 -5.74 22.11
CA LYS A 53 -1.61 -4.63 22.00
C LYS A 53 -0.88 -3.31 21.84
N PHE A 54 -1.37 -2.46 20.95
CA PHE A 54 -0.79 -1.15 20.71
C PHE A 54 -1.68 -0.07 21.33
N GLN A 55 -1.05 0.93 21.95
CA GLN A 55 -1.77 2.17 22.27
C GLN A 55 -1.88 2.97 20.98
N LEU A 56 -3.10 3.31 20.60
CA LEU A 56 -3.41 4.01 19.34
C LEU A 56 -3.92 5.41 19.66
N GLU A 57 -3.44 6.38 18.90
CA GLU A 57 -3.99 7.73 18.85
C GLU A 57 -4.62 7.93 17.48
N ASN A 58 -5.91 8.31 17.46
CA ASN A 58 -6.59 8.63 16.22
C ASN A 58 -6.24 10.07 15.83
N LEU A 59 -5.80 10.25 14.59
CA LEU A 59 -5.56 11.55 14.00
C LEU A 59 -6.62 11.84 12.93
N ASP A 60 -7.12 13.08 12.90
CA ASP A 60 -7.97 13.54 11.80
C ASP A 60 -7.11 13.88 10.57
N ASN A 61 -7.59 13.49 9.38
CA ASN A 61 -6.82 13.69 8.16
C ASN A 61 -6.72 15.18 7.78
N LYS A 62 -7.75 16.00 8.05
CA LYS A 62 -7.70 17.44 7.78
C LYS A 62 -6.64 18.11 8.66
N ASP A 63 -6.57 17.71 9.93
CA ASP A 63 -5.55 18.21 10.85
C ASP A 63 -4.14 17.76 10.44
N LEU A 64 -3.99 16.53 9.95
CA LEU A 64 -2.72 16.03 9.45
C LEU A 64 -2.28 16.78 8.18
N TYR A 65 -3.21 17.03 7.25
CA TYR A 65 -2.93 17.80 6.04
C TYR A 65 -2.51 19.24 6.38
N ALA A 66 -3.28 19.93 7.22
CA ALA A 66 -2.96 21.31 7.63
C ALA A 66 -1.58 21.40 8.32
N ARG A 67 -1.27 20.44 9.19
CA ARG A 67 0.04 20.34 9.85
C ARG A 67 1.16 20.11 8.84
N ALA A 68 0.94 19.22 7.87
CA ALA A 68 1.90 18.92 6.83
C ALA A 68 2.21 20.15 5.97
N THR A 69 1.17 20.87 5.52
CA THR A 69 1.30 22.12 4.76
C THR A 69 2.11 23.15 5.54
N LYS A 70 1.78 23.36 6.82
CA LYS A 70 2.53 24.29 7.68
C LYS A 70 4.02 23.92 7.76
N HIS A 71 4.35 22.66 8.02
CA HIS A 71 5.75 22.23 8.07
C HIS A 71 6.48 22.43 6.74
N ILE A 72 5.81 22.22 5.61
CA ILE A 72 6.36 22.48 4.28
C ILE A 72 6.64 23.97 4.08
N GLU A 73 5.67 24.84 4.41
CA GLU A 73 5.79 26.30 4.30
C GLU A 73 6.92 26.86 5.17
N GLU A 74 7.17 26.24 6.33
CA GLU A 74 8.27 26.58 7.24
C GLU A 74 9.64 26.00 6.78
N GLY A 75 9.69 25.27 5.66
CA GLY A 75 10.91 24.65 5.15
C GLY A 75 11.31 23.34 5.84
N ASN A 76 10.47 22.81 6.74
CA ASN A 76 10.65 21.50 7.36
C ASN A 76 10.15 20.37 6.43
N TRP A 77 10.76 20.29 5.26
CA TRP A 77 10.41 19.33 4.22
C TRP A 77 10.51 17.88 4.69
N GLY A 78 11.53 17.56 5.49
CA GLY A 78 11.76 16.21 6.00
C GLY A 78 10.55 15.67 6.77
N ARG A 79 9.89 16.51 7.58
CA ARG A 79 8.69 16.12 8.31
C ARG A 79 7.42 16.33 7.50
N GLY A 80 7.26 17.52 6.93
CA GLY A 80 6.02 17.91 6.23
C GLY A 80 5.72 17.02 5.03
N TYR A 81 6.75 16.54 4.31
CA TYR A 81 6.58 15.61 3.20
C TYR A 81 5.92 14.28 3.63
N TYR A 82 6.42 13.64 4.70
CA TYR A 82 5.84 12.37 5.16
C TYR A 82 4.44 12.54 5.72
N GLU A 83 4.16 13.64 6.42
CA GLU A 83 2.81 13.95 6.91
C GLU A 83 1.84 14.17 5.73
N LEU A 84 2.26 14.89 4.69
CA LEU A 84 1.45 15.12 3.49
C LEU A 84 1.19 13.83 2.70
N ALA A 85 2.24 13.01 2.53
CA ALA A 85 2.12 11.70 1.88
C ALA A 85 1.15 10.81 2.66
N THR A 86 1.24 10.79 3.99
CA THR A 86 0.35 10.03 4.87
C THR A 86 -1.11 10.52 4.75
N ALA A 87 -1.32 11.84 4.82
CA ALA A 87 -2.64 12.44 4.66
C ALA A 87 -3.27 12.08 3.31
N THR A 88 -2.46 12.11 2.24
CA THR A 88 -2.89 11.75 0.89
C THR A 88 -3.27 10.26 0.80
N VAL A 89 -2.39 9.36 1.25
CA VAL A 89 -2.60 7.91 1.18
C VAL A 89 -3.88 7.47 1.91
N TYR A 90 -4.19 8.11 3.03
CA TYR A 90 -5.38 7.81 3.84
C TYR A 90 -6.55 8.78 3.61
N SER A 91 -6.54 9.49 2.49
CA SER A 91 -7.68 10.28 2.04
C SER A 91 -8.63 9.45 1.16
N ASP A 92 -9.76 10.05 0.80
CA ASP A 92 -10.72 9.49 -0.15
C ASP A 92 -10.29 9.71 -1.63
N ALA A 93 -9.02 10.02 -1.88
CA ALA A 93 -8.53 10.24 -3.24
C ALA A 93 -8.66 8.96 -4.09
N PRO A 94 -9.26 9.01 -5.29
CA PRO A 94 -9.48 7.82 -6.13
C PRO A 94 -8.20 7.08 -6.57
N VAL A 95 -7.03 7.70 -6.40
CA VAL A 95 -5.73 7.13 -6.74
C VAL A 95 -5.18 6.21 -5.65
N THR A 96 -5.69 6.27 -4.42
CA THR A 96 -5.16 5.52 -3.27
C THR A 96 -5.92 4.22 -3.00
N TYR A 97 -7.13 4.09 -3.53
CA TYR A 97 -7.96 2.91 -3.38
C TYR A 97 -8.70 2.56 -4.68
N PHE A 98 -8.32 1.44 -5.31
CA PHE A 98 -8.78 1.05 -6.65
C PHE A 98 -9.07 -0.47 -6.81
N PRO A 99 -9.86 -1.08 -5.89
CA PRO A 99 -10.05 -2.53 -5.85
C PRO A 99 -10.57 -3.12 -7.17
N ASP A 100 -11.54 -2.46 -7.81
CA ASP A 100 -12.16 -2.97 -9.04
C ASP A 100 -11.18 -2.92 -10.23
N LYS A 101 -10.39 -1.85 -10.32
CA LYS A 101 -9.35 -1.73 -11.36
C LYS A 101 -8.26 -2.78 -11.15
N ALA A 102 -7.84 -2.99 -9.90
CA ALA A 102 -6.85 -4.02 -9.58
C ALA A 102 -7.38 -5.42 -9.90
N ALA A 103 -8.62 -5.75 -9.52
CA ALA A 103 -9.22 -7.04 -9.82
C ALA A 103 -9.32 -7.30 -11.33
N HIS A 104 -9.69 -6.28 -12.11
CA HIS A 104 -9.70 -6.35 -13.56
C HIS A 104 -8.32 -6.70 -14.13
N TRP A 105 -7.28 -5.93 -13.76
CA TRP A 105 -5.94 -6.12 -14.31
C TRP A 105 -5.26 -7.40 -13.83
N MET A 106 -5.45 -7.80 -12.57
CA MET A 106 -4.99 -9.09 -12.07
C MET A 106 -5.54 -10.24 -12.92
N LYS A 107 -6.83 -10.18 -13.29
CA LYS A 107 -7.45 -11.16 -14.20
C LYS A 107 -6.86 -11.11 -15.61
N VAL A 108 -6.72 -9.91 -16.20
CA VAL A 108 -6.16 -9.75 -17.56
C VAL A 108 -4.74 -10.30 -17.65
N LEU A 109 -3.94 -10.11 -16.60
CA LEU A 109 -2.54 -10.53 -16.55
C LEU A 109 -2.35 -11.98 -16.08
N GLY A 110 -3.44 -12.68 -15.70
CA GLY A 110 -3.35 -14.02 -15.13
C GLY A 110 -2.61 -14.10 -13.80
N LEU A 111 -2.58 -12.99 -13.04
CA LEU A 111 -1.93 -12.92 -11.75
C LEU A 111 -2.87 -13.44 -10.67
N ALA A 112 -2.36 -14.33 -9.82
CA ALA A 112 -3.07 -14.83 -8.66
C ALA A 112 -2.43 -14.29 -7.39
N GLN A 113 -3.26 -14.03 -6.38
CA GLN A 113 -2.79 -13.81 -5.02
C GLN A 113 -2.44 -15.17 -4.41
N ASP A 114 -1.16 -15.40 -4.15
CA ASP A 114 -0.59 -16.64 -3.65
C ASP A 114 -0.40 -16.66 -2.12
N GLU A 115 -0.48 -15.48 -1.49
CA GLU A 115 -0.31 -15.29 -0.05
C GLU A 115 -1.54 -14.60 0.56
N THR A 116 -2.04 -15.13 1.67
CA THR A 116 -3.08 -14.48 2.46
C THR A 116 -2.53 -13.30 3.25
N PHE A 117 -3.39 -12.36 3.61
CA PHE A 117 -2.97 -11.18 4.37
C PHE A 117 -2.32 -11.56 5.72
N ASP A 118 -2.83 -12.59 6.39
CA ASP A 118 -2.30 -13.09 7.65
C ASP A 118 -0.93 -13.76 7.50
N GLU A 119 -0.71 -14.51 6.42
CA GLU A 119 0.60 -15.10 6.11
C GLU A 119 1.63 -14.01 5.85
N MET A 120 1.26 -12.97 5.09
CA MET A 120 2.11 -11.81 4.85
C MET A 120 2.52 -11.12 6.15
N ILE A 121 1.55 -10.82 7.02
CA ILE A 121 1.83 -10.19 8.33
C ILE A 121 2.72 -11.10 9.18
N SER A 122 2.43 -12.40 9.24
CA SER A 122 3.23 -13.39 9.99
C SER A 122 4.67 -13.47 9.47
N ARG A 123 4.87 -13.39 8.16
CA ARG A 123 6.19 -13.39 7.53
C ARG A 123 6.96 -12.12 7.85
N VAL A 124 6.32 -10.95 7.76
CA VAL A 124 6.96 -9.66 8.09
C VAL A 124 7.38 -9.62 9.56
N LEU A 125 6.54 -10.12 10.48
CA LEU A 125 6.85 -10.19 11.91
C LEU A 125 8.04 -11.10 12.24
N LYS A 126 8.36 -12.09 11.42
CA LYS A 126 9.57 -12.92 11.57
C LYS A 126 10.86 -12.22 11.11
N THR A 127 10.74 -11.09 10.44
CA THR A 127 11.87 -10.35 9.83
C THR A 127 12.25 -9.10 10.63
N VAL A 128 11.59 -8.88 11.78
CA VAL A 128 11.88 -7.83 12.77
C VAL A 128 12.36 -8.48 14.05
#